data_AF-D6QT77-F1
#
_entry.id   AF-D6QT77-F1
#
_cell.length_a   1.000
_cell.length_b   1.000
_cell.length_c   1.000
_cell.angle_alpha   90.00
_cell.angle_beta   90.00
_cell.angle_gamma   90.00
#
_symmetry.space_group_name_H-M   'P 1'
#
loop_
_entity.id
_entity.type
_entity.pdbx_description
1 polymer ?
#
loop_
_entity_poly.entity_id
_entity_poly.type
_entity_poly.pdbx_seq_one_letter_code
_entity_poly.pdbx_strand_id
1 'polypeptide(L)'
;SDWFALGVMRFFRFGMDTATGYSHPNEEAKQRAWPLGLTNIRSWFGPSPMTERKWLIRFLFLESVAGVPGMVAASIRHLHSLRRLKRDNGWIETLLEEAYNERMHLLTFMKIAEPGRFMKLMILGAQGVFYNGFFFAYLLSPRTCHRFVGYLEEEAVLTYTRVLADLDAGRLPKWQTLEG
;
A
#
# COMPACT_ATOMS: atom_id res chain seq x y z
N SER A 1 -11.48 -16.75 5.84
CA SER A 1 -10.38 -17.45 6.54
C SER A 1 -9.13 -16.58 6.45
N ASP A 2 -8.30 -16.53 7.49
CA ASP A 2 -7.13 -15.63 7.53
C ASP A 2 -6.12 -15.92 6.41
N TRP A 3 -5.98 -17.20 6.05
CA TRP A 3 -5.18 -17.64 4.92
C TRP A 3 -5.61 -17.06 3.58
N PHE A 4 -6.91 -16.85 3.38
CA PHE A 4 -7.41 -16.27 2.12
C PHE A 4 -7.08 -14.78 2.02
N ALA A 5 -7.29 -14.02 3.11
CA ALA A 5 -6.94 -12.59 3.16
C ALA A 5 -5.43 -12.39 2.96
N LEU A 6 -4.61 -13.21 3.61
CA LEU A 6 -3.15 -13.21 3.44
C LEU A 6 -2.72 -13.55 2.00
N GLY A 7 -3.38 -14.53 1.37
CA GLY A 7 -3.11 -14.90 -0.02
C GLY A 7 -3.40 -13.75 -0.99
N VAL A 8 -4.55 -13.08 -0.82
CA VAL A 8 -4.93 -11.91 -1.63
C VAL A 8 -3.95 -10.75 -1.42
N MET A 9 -3.58 -10.46 -0.18
CA MET A 9 -2.59 -9.42 0.12
C MET A 9 -1.25 -9.70 -0.57
N ARG A 10 -0.75 -10.94 -0.51
CA ARG A 10 0.50 -11.33 -1.20
C ARG A 10 0.41 -11.17 -2.71
N PHE A 11 -0.74 -11.47 -3.31
CA PHE A 11 -0.96 -11.25 -4.74
C PHE A 11 -0.91 -9.76 -5.11
N PHE A 12 -1.62 -8.91 -4.36
CA PHE A 12 -1.56 -7.46 -4.57
C PHE A 12 -0.15 -6.91 -4.38
N ARG A 13 0.54 -7.34 -3.32
CA ARG A 13 1.93 -6.98 -3.07
C ARG A 13 2.84 -7.37 -4.22
N PHE A 14 2.72 -8.59 -4.74
CA PHE A 14 3.53 -9.04 -5.87
C PHE A 14 3.30 -8.18 -7.13
N GLY A 15 2.03 -7.91 -7.46
CA GLY A 15 1.68 -7.05 -8.59
C GLY A 15 2.22 -5.62 -8.41
N MET A 16 2.07 -5.07 -7.20
CA MET A 16 2.56 -3.76 -6.78
C MET A 16 4.08 -3.64 -6.87
N ASP A 17 4.81 -4.59 -6.30
CA ASP A 17 6.26 -4.58 -6.25
C ASP A 17 6.83 -4.66 -7.68
N THR A 18 6.20 -5.47 -8.54
CA THR A 18 6.54 -5.55 -9.97
C THR A 18 6.25 -4.24 -10.70
N ALA A 19 5.07 -3.64 -10.51
CA ALA A 19 4.66 -2.41 -11.21
C ALA A 19 5.44 -1.16 -10.76
N THR A 20 5.84 -1.11 -9.49
CA THR A 20 6.61 0.02 -8.92
C THR A 20 8.12 -0.18 -9.03
N GLY A 21 8.58 -1.36 -9.47
CA GLY A 21 9.99 -1.72 -9.51
C GLY A 21 10.62 -1.74 -8.12
N TYR A 22 9.82 -2.07 -7.09
CA TYR A 22 10.26 -2.14 -5.71
C TYR A 22 11.28 -3.26 -5.51
N SER A 23 12.32 -2.94 -4.74
CA SER A 23 13.45 -3.82 -4.44
C SER A 23 13.92 -3.52 -3.03
N HIS A 24 13.80 -4.48 -2.13
CA HIS A 24 14.63 -4.50 -0.94
C HIS A 24 15.36 -5.84 -0.88
N PRO A 25 16.69 -5.84 -0.68
CA PRO A 25 17.37 -7.07 -0.36
C PRO A 25 16.79 -7.58 0.97
N ASN A 26 16.14 -8.74 0.93
CA ASN A 26 15.79 -9.47 2.14
C ASN A 26 17.10 -9.92 2.81
N GLU A 27 17.40 -9.40 4.00
CA GLU A 27 18.61 -9.74 4.77
C GLU A 27 18.70 -11.25 5.03
N GLU A 28 17.58 -11.95 5.23
CA GLU A 28 17.56 -13.42 5.33
C GLU A 28 17.95 -14.10 4.00
N ALA A 29 17.50 -13.54 2.88
CA ALA A 29 17.84 -14.07 1.56
C ALA A 29 19.30 -13.77 1.17
N LYS A 30 19.88 -12.66 1.66
CA LYS A 30 21.32 -12.38 1.60
C LYS A 30 22.10 -13.39 2.45
N GLN A 31 21.67 -13.65 3.69
CA GLN A 31 22.31 -14.60 4.60
C GLN A 31 22.29 -16.05 4.05
N ARG A 32 21.20 -16.48 3.40
CA ARG A 32 21.14 -17.80 2.74
C ARG A 32 21.99 -17.88 1.46
N ALA A 33 22.17 -16.76 0.75
CA ALA A 33 22.93 -16.73 -0.50
C ALA A 33 24.45 -16.54 -0.31
N TRP A 34 24.87 -15.96 0.83
CA TRP A 34 26.29 -15.75 1.20
C TRP A 34 27.14 -17.04 1.14
N PRO A 35 26.74 -18.18 1.75
CA PRO A 35 27.55 -19.40 1.69
C PRO A 35 27.59 -20.07 0.30
N LEU A 36 26.70 -19.70 -0.63
CA LEU A 36 26.62 -20.28 -1.98
C LEU A 36 27.40 -19.47 -3.03
N GLY A 37 28.03 -18.35 -2.66
CA GLY A 37 28.73 -17.47 -3.62
C GLY A 37 27.81 -16.79 -4.65
N LEU A 38 26.48 -16.87 -4.46
CA LEU A 38 25.47 -16.34 -5.39
C LEU A 38 25.16 -14.84 -5.17
N THR A 39 25.82 -14.20 -4.21
CA THR A 39 25.63 -12.78 -3.89
C THR A 39 25.93 -11.86 -5.07
N ASN A 40 26.95 -12.19 -5.87
CA ASN A 40 27.37 -11.41 -7.04
C ASN A 40 26.45 -11.57 -8.27
N ILE A 41 25.78 -12.72 -8.41
CA ILE A 41 24.83 -12.95 -9.52
C ILE A 41 23.54 -12.15 -9.26
N ARG A 42 23.14 -12.05 -7.98
CA ARG A 42 22.01 -11.22 -7.57
C ARG A 42 22.31 -9.73 -7.57
N SER A 43 23.55 -9.25 -7.69
CA SER A 43 23.81 -7.81 -7.90
C SER A 43 23.71 -7.41 -9.37
N TRP A 44 23.98 -8.34 -10.30
CA TRP A 44 23.83 -8.16 -11.74
C TRP A 44 22.38 -8.30 -12.23
N PHE A 45 21.61 -9.21 -11.63
CA PHE A 45 20.19 -9.46 -11.98
C PHE A 45 19.20 -9.08 -10.87
N GLY A 46 19.70 -8.58 -9.73
CA GLY A 46 18.83 -8.19 -8.63
C GLY A 46 18.29 -6.79 -8.81
N PRO A 47 17.23 -6.47 -8.06
CA PRO A 47 16.43 -5.33 -8.39
C PRO A 47 17.16 -4.06 -7.89
N SER A 48 17.29 -3.07 -8.76
CA SER A 48 18.09 -1.85 -8.53
C SER A 48 17.73 -1.17 -7.19
N PRO A 49 18.70 -0.51 -6.52
CA PRO A 49 18.48 0.14 -5.22
C PRO A 49 17.27 1.07 -5.24
N MET A 50 16.60 1.19 -4.09
CA MET A 50 15.54 2.17 -3.91
C MET A 50 16.11 3.57 -3.98
N THR A 51 15.54 4.37 -4.88
CA THR A 51 15.80 5.79 -5.00
C THR A 51 14.59 6.56 -4.51
N GLU A 52 14.76 7.84 -4.20
CA GLU A 52 13.69 8.75 -3.77
C GLU A 52 12.51 8.72 -4.74
N ARG A 53 12.81 8.70 -6.05
CA ARG A 53 11.78 8.63 -7.10
C ARG A 53 10.98 7.33 -7.03
N LYS A 54 11.62 6.18 -6.78
CA LYS A 54 10.92 4.89 -6.68
C LYS A 54 10.06 4.82 -5.43
N TRP A 55 10.57 5.34 -4.31
CA TRP A 55 9.80 5.49 -3.08
C TRP A 55 8.56 6.35 -3.29
N LEU A 56 8.67 7.51 -3.94
CA LEU A 56 7.51 8.37 -4.24
C LEU A 56 6.50 7.69 -5.16
N ILE A 57 6.95 7.00 -6.21
CA ILE A 57 6.05 6.24 -7.09
C ILE A 57 5.31 5.17 -6.29
N ARG A 58 5.99 4.48 -5.36
CA ARG A 58 5.36 3.48 -4.50
C ARG A 58 4.32 4.11 -3.58
N PHE A 59 4.65 5.19 -2.87
CA PHE A 59 3.72 5.88 -1.96
C PHE A 59 2.51 6.42 -2.72
N LEU A 60 2.72 7.20 -3.78
CA LEU A 60 1.63 7.74 -4.60
C LEU A 60 0.70 6.63 -5.11
N PHE A 61 1.23 5.47 -5.51
CA PHE A 61 0.38 4.37 -5.93
C PHE A 61 -0.39 3.77 -4.74
N LEU A 62 0.30 3.41 -3.66
CA LEU A 62 -0.32 2.77 -2.50
C LEU A 62 -1.42 3.66 -1.89
N GLU A 63 -1.12 4.93 -1.64
CA GLU A 63 -2.06 5.89 -1.05
C GLU A 63 -3.27 6.16 -1.96
N SER A 64 -3.11 6.04 -3.29
CA SER A 64 -4.24 6.15 -4.22
C SER A 64 -5.25 5.00 -4.11
N VAL A 65 -4.84 3.87 -3.52
CA VAL A 65 -5.67 2.68 -3.34
C VAL A 65 -6.07 2.48 -1.88
N ALA A 66 -5.25 2.94 -0.93
CA ALA A 66 -5.45 2.78 0.51
C ALA A 66 -6.73 3.43 1.04
N GLY A 67 -7.19 4.55 0.44
CA GLY A 67 -8.46 5.18 0.83
C GLY A 67 -9.73 4.45 0.36
N VAL A 68 -9.62 3.45 -0.51
CA VAL A 68 -10.78 2.74 -1.10
C VAL A 68 -11.54 1.89 -0.08
N PRO A 69 -10.90 1.03 0.74
CA PRO A 69 -11.59 0.14 1.68
C PRO A 69 -12.49 0.88 2.68
N GLY A 70 -11.97 1.95 3.32
CA GLY A 70 -12.73 2.75 4.28
C GLY A 70 -13.99 3.35 3.65
N MET A 71 -13.88 3.94 2.45
CA MET A 71 -15.02 4.52 1.73
C MET A 71 -16.08 3.49 1.36
N VAL A 72 -15.67 2.32 0.85
CA VAL A 72 -16.57 1.22 0.49
C VAL A 72 -17.27 0.67 1.73
N ALA A 73 -16.51 0.39 2.79
CA ALA A 73 -17.03 -0.13 4.04
C ALA A 73 -18.03 0.85 4.67
N ALA A 74 -17.68 2.14 4.75
CA ALA A 74 -18.55 3.19 5.24
C ALA A 74 -19.85 3.28 4.43
N SER A 75 -19.76 3.28 3.10
CA SER A 75 -20.93 3.35 2.22
C SER A 75 -21.88 2.18 2.41
N ILE A 76 -21.36 0.95 2.48
CA ILE A 76 -22.18 -0.26 2.69
C ILE A 76 -22.84 -0.23 4.07
N ARG A 77 -22.10 0.16 5.12
CA ARG A 77 -22.62 0.28 6.49
C ARG A 77 -23.66 1.38 6.61
N HIS A 78 -23.45 2.51 5.95
CA HIS A 78 -24.39 3.62 5.88
C HIS A 78 -25.72 3.17 5.27
N LEU A 79 -25.69 2.55 4.10
CA LEU A 79 -26.89 2.00 3.48
C LEU A 79 -27.53 0.88 4.34
N HIS A 80 -26.74 0.14 5.12
CA HIS A 80 -27.25 -0.89 6.04
C HIS A 80 -28.00 -0.29 7.23
N SER A 81 -27.44 0.77 7.81
CA SER A 81 -28.05 1.54 8.89
C SER A 81 -29.39 2.12 8.43
N LEU A 82 -29.41 2.78 7.26
CA LEU A 82 -30.62 3.38 6.69
C LEU A 82 -31.71 2.35 6.42
N ARG A 83 -31.42 1.26 5.68
CA ARG A 83 -32.45 0.26 5.32
C ARG A 83 -33.00 -0.53 6.50
N ARG A 84 -32.29 -0.53 7.64
CA ARG A 84 -32.74 -1.19 8.87
C ARG A 84 -33.25 -0.22 9.92
N LEU A 85 -33.13 1.08 9.71
CA LEU A 85 -33.46 2.13 10.67
C LEU A 85 -32.76 1.90 12.02
N LYS A 86 -31.47 1.51 11.99
CA LYS A 86 -30.66 1.18 13.19
C LYS A 86 -29.41 2.03 13.28
N ARG A 87 -29.00 2.37 14.51
CA ARG A 87 -27.72 3.04 14.77
C ARG A 87 -26.53 2.18 14.35
N ASP A 88 -25.53 2.84 13.81
CA ASP A 88 -24.28 2.22 13.37
C ASP A 88 -23.19 2.21 14.47
N ASN A 89 -23.35 3.07 15.49
CA ASN A 89 -22.44 3.21 16.64
C ASN A 89 -21.03 3.69 16.28
N GLY A 90 -20.93 4.71 15.42
CA GLY A 90 -19.67 5.44 15.13
C GLY A 90 -18.79 4.87 14.02
N TRP A 91 -19.06 3.64 13.55
CA TRP A 91 -18.20 2.99 12.57
C TRP A 91 -18.14 3.69 11.21
N ILE A 92 -19.26 4.25 10.72
CA ILE A 92 -19.29 4.98 9.44
C ILE A 92 -18.36 6.19 9.49
N GLU A 93 -18.36 6.93 10.59
CA GLU A 93 -17.53 8.13 10.76
C GLU A 93 -16.05 7.75 10.77
N THR A 94 -15.66 6.80 11.62
CA THR A 94 -14.28 6.31 11.68
C THR A 94 -13.77 5.83 10.32
N LEU A 95 -14.57 5.06 9.57
CA LEU A 95 -14.18 4.55 8.24
C LEU A 95 -14.07 5.66 7.19
N LEU A 96 -14.88 6.72 7.29
CA LEU A 96 -14.76 7.89 6.42
C LEU A 96 -13.54 8.74 6.78
N GLU A 97 -13.23 8.86 8.08
CA GLU A 97 -12.03 9.53 8.57
C GLU A 97 -10.75 8.80 8.12
N GLU A 98 -10.71 7.47 8.21
CA GLU A 98 -9.62 6.64 7.68
C GLU A 98 -9.44 6.88 6.17
N ALA A 99 -10.52 6.78 5.38
CA ALA A 99 -10.45 7.01 3.94
C ALA A 99 -10.02 8.44 3.59
N TYR A 100 -10.44 9.42 4.38
CA TYR A 100 -10.00 10.81 4.25
C TYR A 100 -8.51 10.95 4.57
N ASN A 101 -8.03 10.31 5.63
CA ASN A 101 -6.63 10.34 6.04
C ASN A 101 -5.69 9.83 4.94
N GLU A 102 -6.00 8.67 4.34
CA GLU A 102 -5.18 8.13 3.25
C GLU A 102 -5.18 9.03 2.00
N ARG A 103 -6.30 9.72 1.74
CA ARG A 103 -6.33 10.74 0.67
C ARG A 103 -5.42 11.93 1.01
N MET A 104 -5.32 12.32 2.28
CA MET A 104 -4.40 13.37 2.71
C MET A 104 -2.93 12.95 2.60
N HIS A 105 -2.60 11.68 2.87
CA HIS A 105 -1.28 11.12 2.59
C HIS A 105 -0.95 11.25 1.10
N LEU A 106 -1.84 10.81 0.21
CA LEU A 106 -1.67 10.94 -1.24
C LEU A 106 -1.40 12.39 -1.66
N LEU A 107 -2.24 13.32 -1.20
CA LEU A 107 -2.12 14.74 -1.56
C LEU A 107 -0.82 15.36 -1.04
N THR A 108 -0.33 14.90 0.11
CA THR A 108 0.99 15.30 0.65
C THR A 108 2.11 14.83 -0.28
N PHE A 109 2.12 13.56 -0.71
CA PHE A 109 3.13 13.08 -1.65
C PHE A 109 3.06 13.76 -3.03
N MET A 110 1.87 14.16 -3.47
CA MET A 110 1.69 14.92 -4.70
C MET A 110 2.32 16.32 -4.67
N LYS A 111 2.61 16.88 -3.48
CA LYS A 111 3.39 18.12 -3.36
C LYS A 111 4.87 17.92 -3.72
N ILE A 112 5.36 16.68 -3.64
CA ILE A 112 6.76 16.32 -3.86
C ILE A 112 6.97 15.77 -5.27
N ALA A 113 6.01 14.98 -5.79
CA ALA A 113 6.09 14.40 -7.12
C ALA A 113 4.73 14.29 -7.82
N GLU A 114 4.72 14.62 -9.12
CA GLU A 114 3.55 14.41 -9.96
C GLU A 114 3.60 13.06 -10.70
N PRO A 115 2.52 12.26 -10.64
CA PRO A 115 2.45 11.00 -11.38
C PRO A 115 2.30 11.24 -12.88
N GLY A 116 3.08 10.50 -13.68
CA GLY A 116 2.98 10.53 -15.14
C GLY A 116 1.70 9.86 -15.68
N ARG A 117 1.43 10.01 -16.98
CA ARG A 117 0.22 9.46 -17.63
C ARG A 117 0.06 7.95 -17.46
N PHE A 118 1.14 7.19 -17.58
CA PHE A 118 1.13 5.74 -17.40
C PHE A 118 0.70 5.36 -15.97
N MET A 119 1.25 6.03 -14.97
CA MET A 119 0.90 5.79 -13.57
C MET A 119 -0.57 6.14 -13.28
N LYS A 120 -1.08 7.25 -13.81
CA LYS A 120 -2.50 7.62 -13.70
C LYS A 120 -3.43 6.56 -14.29
N LEU A 121 -3.07 5.98 -15.44
CA LEU A 121 -3.82 4.88 -16.05
C LEU A 121 -3.80 3.62 -15.17
N MET A 122 -2.64 3.29 -14.60
CA MET A 122 -2.51 2.15 -13.68
C MET A 122 -3.34 2.35 -12.41
N ILE A 123 -3.36 3.55 -11.84
CA ILE A 123 -4.20 3.90 -10.68
C ILE A 123 -5.68 3.71 -11.02
N LEU A 124 -6.13 4.22 -12.17
CA LEU A 124 -7.53 4.07 -12.60
C LEU A 124 -7.92 2.59 -12.73
N GLY A 125 -7.07 1.78 -13.37
CA GLY A 125 -7.30 0.34 -13.49
C GLY A 125 -7.32 -0.38 -12.13
N ALA A 126 -6.35 -0.06 -11.27
CA ALA A 126 -6.25 -0.65 -9.94
C ALA A 126 -7.46 -0.29 -9.06
N GLN A 127 -7.86 0.97 -9.03
CA GLN A 127 -9.06 1.41 -8.32
C GLN A 127 -10.31 0.73 -8.87
N GLY A 128 -10.47 0.65 -10.19
CA GLY A 128 -11.61 -0.02 -10.81
C GLY A 128 -11.74 -1.50 -10.39
N VAL A 129 -10.65 -2.26 -10.45
CA VAL A 129 -10.65 -3.67 -10.05
C VAL A 129 -10.83 -3.81 -8.53
N PHE A 130 -10.05 -3.06 -7.76
CA PHE A 130 -10.01 -3.20 -6.31
C PHE A 130 -11.28 -2.71 -5.64
N TYR A 131 -11.85 -1.58 -6.06
CA TYR A 131 -13.13 -1.08 -5.56
C TYR A 131 -14.24 -2.12 -5.71
N ASN A 132 -14.41 -2.66 -6.93
CA ASN A 132 -15.46 -3.63 -7.20
C ASN A 132 -15.22 -4.95 -6.46
N GLY A 133 -13.98 -5.46 -6.47
CA GLY A 133 -13.62 -6.68 -5.76
C GLY A 133 -13.85 -6.55 -4.24
N PHE A 134 -13.40 -5.44 -3.65
CA PHE A 134 -13.57 -5.17 -2.22
C PHE A 134 -15.04 -4.94 -1.85
N PHE A 135 -15.82 -4.26 -2.71
CA PHE A 135 -17.26 -4.08 -2.52
C PHE A 135 -17.99 -5.41 -2.38
N PHE A 136 -17.81 -6.33 -3.33
CA PHE A 136 -18.44 -7.66 -3.25
C PHE A 136 -17.89 -8.47 -2.07
N ALA A 137 -16.59 -8.42 -1.81
CA ALA A 137 -16.00 -9.10 -0.66
C ALA A 137 -16.57 -8.60 0.67
N TYR A 138 -16.80 -7.28 0.81
CA TYR A 138 -17.34 -6.68 2.02
C TYR A 138 -18.82 -7.04 2.22
N LEU A 139 -19.61 -7.18 1.15
CA LEU A 139 -20.97 -7.70 1.24
C LEU A 139 -21.01 -9.15 1.75
N LEU A 140 -20.01 -9.96 1.37
CA LEU A 140 -19.92 -11.38 1.77
C LEU A 140 -19.34 -11.56 3.18
N SER A 141 -18.25 -10.87 3.51
CA SER A 141 -17.57 -11.00 4.80
C SER A 141 -16.85 -9.70 5.20
N PRO A 142 -17.54 -8.79 5.91
CA PRO A 142 -16.91 -7.60 6.48
C PRO A 142 -15.71 -7.92 7.38
N ARG A 143 -15.78 -9.03 8.14
CA ARG A 143 -14.71 -9.46 9.04
C ARG A 143 -13.42 -9.79 8.29
N THR A 144 -13.52 -10.46 7.14
CA THR A 144 -12.35 -10.79 6.31
C THR A 144 -11.74 -9.51 5.73
N CYS A 145 -12.59 -8.58 5.28
CA CYS A 145 -12.15 -7.29 4.73
C CYS A 145 -11.41 -6.45 5.77
N HIS A 146 -11.93 -6.32 7.00
CA HIS A 146 -11.26 -5.60 8.08
C HIS A 146 -9.89 -6.19 8.44
N ARG A 147 -9.78 -7.53 8.47
CA ARG A 147 -8.47 -8.18 8.66
C ARG A 147 -7.51 -7.93 7.50
N PHE A 148 -8.03 -7.95 6.28
CA PHE A 148 -7.22 -7.64 5.11
C PHE A 148 -6.68 -6.21 5.15
N VAL A 149 -7.49 -5.23 5.55
CA VAL A 149 -7.05 -3.84 5.74
C VAL A 149 -5.98 -3.75 6.83
N GLY A 150 -6.17 -4.43 7.97
CA GLY A 150 -5.13 -4.50 9.01
C GLY A 150 -3.78 -5.01 8.50
N TYR A 151 -3.76 -6.03 7.64
CA TYR A 151 -2.50 -6.50 7.02
C TYR A 151 -1.89 -5.49 6.04
N LEU A 152 -2.71 -4.66 5.38
CA LEU A 152 -2.19 -3.58 4.54
C LEU A 152 -1.53 -2.49 5.38
N GLU A 153 -2.12 -2.14 6.52
CA GLU A 153 -1.56 -1.17 7.46
C GLU A 153 -0.22 -1.66 8.05
N GLU A 154 -0.13 -2.94 8.44
CA GLU A 154 1.12 -3.55 8.89
C GLU A 154 2.23 -3.46 7.83
N GLU A 155 1.91 -3.72 6.56
CA GLU A 155 2.86 -3.56 5.46
C GLU A 155 3.19 -2.08 5.17
N ALA A 156 2.26 -1.16 5.40
CA ALA A 156 2.51 0.28 5.31
C ALA A 156 3.52 0.71 6.39
N VAL A 157 3.32 0.31 7.65
CA VAL A 157 4.27 0.57 8.75
C VAL A 157 5.66 0.03 8.40
N LEU A 158 5.74 -1.19 7.86
CA LEU A 158 7.00 -1.79 7.43
C LEU A 158 7.65 -1.01 6.27
N THR A 159 6.84 -0.54 5.32
CA THR A 159 7.29 0.27 4.17
C THR A 159 7.87 1.60 4.67
N TYR A 160 7.19 2.28 5.59
CA TYR A 160 7.66 3.53 6.19
C TYR A 160 8.90 3.34 7.05
N THR A 161 8.98 2.25 7.82
CA THR A 161 10.18 1.92 8.61
C THR A 161 11.40 1.74 7.72
N ARG A 162 11.23 1.09 6.56
CA ARG A 162 12.33 0.87 5.60
C ARG A 162 12.81 2.17 4.95
N VAL A 163 11.90 3.07 4.58
CA VAL A 163 12.31 4.33 3.97
C VAL A 163 13.04 5.24 4.97
N LEU A 164 12.63 5.24 6.24
CA LEU A 164 13.34 5.94 7.31
C LEU A 164 14.74 5.36 7.51
N ALA A 165 14.87 4.03 7.54
CA ALA A 165 16.18 3.38 7.63
C ALA A 165 17.09 3.65 6.40
N ASP A 166 16.52 3.87 5.22
CA ASP A 166 17.26 4.34 4.04
C ASP A 166 17.71 5.79 4.17
N LEU A 167 16.86 6.65 4.76
CA LEU A 167 17.15 8.06 5.01
C LEU A 167 18.28 8.21 6.04
N ASP A 168 18.18 7.52 7.18
CA ASP A 168 19.16 7.55 8.28
C ASP A 168 20.54 7.05 7.83
N ALA A 169 20.56 6.11 6.88
CA ALA A 169 21.77 5.49 6.38
C ALA A 169 22.42 6.22 5.19
N GLY A 170 22.00 7.44 4.86
CA GLY A 170 22.64 8.18 3.76
C GLY A 170 22.22 7.76 2.35
N ARG A 171 21.22 6.86 2.20
CA ARG A 171 20.88 6.29 0.89
C ARG A 171 19.94 7.16 0.06
N LEU A 172 19.38 8.22 0.65
CA LEU A 172 18.40 9.13 0.04
C LEU A 172 18.90 10.59 0.06
N PRO A 173 20.02 10.90 -0.61
CA PRO A 173 20.71 12.19 -0.50
C PRO A 173 19.82 13.40 -0.86
N LYS A 174 18.85 13.25 -1.77
CA LYS A 174 17.98 14.36 -2.17
C LYS A 174 17.02 14.79 -1.07
N TRP A 175 16.68 13.88 -0.17
CA TRP A 175 15.78 14.17 0.95
C TRP A 175 16.51 14.66 2.20
N GLN A 176 17.81 14.41 2.29
CA GLN A 176 18.64 14.96 3.36
C GLN A 176 18.87 16.46 3.22
N THR A 177 18.82 16.98 1.99
CA THR A 177 18.98 18.40 1.67
C THR A 177 17.67 19.17 1.55
N LEU A 178 16.51 18.52 1.81
CA LEU A 178 15.24 19.23 1.91
C LEU A 178 15.18 19.94 3.27
N GLU A 179 15.84 21.10 3.38
CA GLU A 179 15.58 22.03 4.47
C GLU A 179 14.12 22.50 4.37
N GLY A 180 13.39 22.40 5.49
CA GLY A 180 11.98 22.75 5.61
C GLY A 180 11.71 24.25 5.56
#